data_AF-A0A967Z552-F1
#
_entry.id   AF-A0A967Z552-F1
#
_cell.length_a   1.000
_cell.length_b   1.000
_cell.length_c   1.000
_cell.angle_alpha   90.00
_cell.angle_beta   90.00
_cell.angle_gamma   90.00
#
_symmetry.space_group_name_H-M   'P 1'
#
loop_
_entity.id
_entity.type
_entity.pdbx_description
1 polymer ?
#
loop_
_entity_poly.entity_id
_entity_poly.type
_entity_poly.pdbx_seq_one_letter_code
_entity_poly.pdbx_strand_id
1 'polypeptide(L)'
;IIGALFLILKRLSISATWLLIYVWNPLIIVEFAGSGHSDIIGIFFMVFSIWLLLAGRLYWSNAALVFSFLTKFISALYLPVILYLKKKNRIVLVLMFIALTALFYLPYADAGERLFTGLKVYSSKWRFNASIFEVIFRTVKSLLPDSVVVKYMIAPYGYAANAETIATRGADLALLLAKGIVAVLFIGWLVYYLKRLPRDLSREGSVWIFKFGLFVLGAFFLLNPTLQPWYVAWLMPLLVVAPNRAWILFTGLVGLSYWILIDYTQLGVWQESTWVRLVEYVPFYLLLTYDAVRAKLQE
;
A
#
# COMPACT_ATOMS: atom_id res chain seq x y z
N ILE A 1 4.07 16.96 -8.59
CA ILE A 1 2.77 16.29 -8.30
C ILE A 1 1.58 17.22 -8.55
N ILE A 2 1.53 18.39 -7.90
CA ILE A 2 0.43 19.36 -7.98
C ILE A 2 0.05 19.71 -9.43
N GLY A 3 1.02 20.04 -10.28
CA GLY A 3 0.74 20.37 -11.69
C GLY A 3 0.07 19.22 -12.47
N ALA A 4 0.52 17.98 -12.28
CA ALA A 4 -0.11 16.82 -12.91
C ALA A 4 -1.55 16.60 -12.40
N LEU A 5 -1.78 16.75 -11.09
CA LEU A 5 -3.12 16.69 -10.50
C LEU A 5 -4.02 17.80 -11.02
N PHE A 6 -3.53 19.04 -11.14
CA PHE A 6 -4.30 20.14 -11.71
C PHE A 6 -4.76 19.84 -13.15
N LEU A 7 -3.86 19.32 -13.98
CA LEU A 7 -4.19 18.92 -15.36
C LEU A 7 -5.21 17.77 -15.40
N ILE A 8 -5.10 16.80 -14.49
CA ILE A 8 -6.09 15.72 -14.33
C ILE A 8 -7.46 16.30 -13.95
N LEU A 9 -7.54 17.15 -12.92
CA LEU A 9 -8.79 17.74 -12.46
C LEU A 9 -9.47 18.57 -13.55
N LYS A 10 -8.69 19.41 -14.27
CA LYS A 10 -9.18 20.18 -15.41
C LYS A 10 -9.75 19.27 -16.50
N ARG A 11 -9.06 18.19 -16.84
CA ARG A 11 -9.53 17.19 -17.82
C ARG A 11 -10.83 16.51 -17.37
N LEU A 12 -10.97 16.24 -16.09
CA LEU A 12 -12.14 15.57 -15.52
C LEU A 12 -13.28 16.54 -15.17
N SER A 13 -13.13 17.85 -15.44
CA SER A 13 -14.10 18.88 -15.01
C SER A 13 -14.42 18.77 -13.51
N ILE A 14 -13.38 18.56 -12.70
CA ILE A 14 -13.45 18.58 -11.23
C ILE A 14 -12.81 19.87 -10.75
N SER A 15 -13.40 20.52 -9.74
CA SER A 15 -12.87 21.78 -9.20
C SER A 15 -11.42 21.63 -8.72
N ALA A 16 -10.58 22.61 -9.04
CA ALA A 16 -9.19 22.66 -8.57
C ALA A 16 -9.09 22.82 -7.04
N THR A 17 -10.16 23.25 -6.35
CA THR A 17 -10.22 23.36 -4.88
C THR A 17 -9.90 22.03 -4.19
N TRP A 18 -10.17 20.89 -4.83
CA TRP A 18 -9.82 19.58 -4.28
C TRP A 18 -8.32 19.36 -4.10
N LEU A 19 -7.45 20.15 -4.76
CA LEU A 19 -6.01 20.15 -4.51
C LEU A 19 -5.67 20.54 -3.06
N LEU A 20 -6.55 21.27 -2.36
CA LEU A 20 -6.35 21.61 -0.95
C LEU A 20 -6.24 20.36 -0.08
N ILE A 21 -6.91 19.25 -0.45
CA ILE A 21 -6.71 17.97 0.24
C ILE A 21 -5.24 17.58 0.23
N TYR A 22 -4.52 17.78 -0.87
CA TYR A 22 -3.10 17.41 -0.98
C TYR A 22 -2.18 18.46 -0.33
N VAL A 23 -2.39 19.74 -0.67
CA VAL A 23 -1.46 20.83 -0.29
C VAL A 23 -1.52 21.16 1.20
N TRP A 24 -2.68 21.03 1.85
CA TRP A 24 -2.85 21.33 3.27
C TRP A 24 -2.77 20.10 4.17
N ASN A 25 -2.43 18.93 3.61
CA ASN A 25 -2.36 17.73 4.42
C ASN A 25 -1.09 17.72 5.29
N PRO A 26 -1.22 17.58 6.62
CA PRO A 26 -0.07 17.61 7.51
C PRO A 26 0.92 16.48 7.23
N LEU A 27 0.44 15.28 6.86
CA LEU A 27 1.31 14.16 6.51
C LEU A 27 2.16 14.47 5.28
N ILE A 28 1.59 15.10 4.24
CA ILE A 28 2.36 15.52 3.05
C ILE A 28 3.45 16.53 3.42
N ILE A 29 3.12 17.49 4.29
CA ILE A 29 4.07 18.52 4.72
C ILE A 29 5.20 17.88 5.52
N VAL A 30 4.87 17.08 6.55
CA VAL A 30 5.85 16.48 7.45
C VAL A 30 6.74 15.47 6.72
N GLU A 31 6.15 14.53 5.98
CA GLU A 31 6.91 13.43 5.37
C GLU A 31 7.73 13.88 4.17
N PHE A 32 7.30 14.89 3.42
CA PHE A 32 7.98 15.22 2.16
C PHE A 32 8.70 16.56 2.22
N ALA A 33 8.07 17.62 2.71
CA ALA A 33 8.74 18.90 2.85
C ALA A 33 9.63 18.94 4.10
N GLY A 34 9.22 18.29 5.19
CA GLY A 34 9.95 18.25 6.45
C GLY A 34 11.09 17.24 6.48
N SER A 35 10.81 15.95 6.24
CA SER A 35 11.80 14.88 6.38
C SER A 35 12.53 14.49 5.10
N GLY A 36 12.06 14.93 3.92
CA GLY A 36 12.67 14.60 2.62
C GLY A 36 12.44 13.15 2.20
N HIS A 37 11.36 12.52 2.65
CA HIS A 37 11.11 11.10 2.42
C HIS A 37 10.93 10.77 0.93
N SER A 38 11.56 9.69 0.47
CA SER A 38 11.73 9.40 -0.96
C SER A 38 10.46 8.90 -1.67
N ASP A 39 9.44 8.47 -0.92
CA ASP A 39 8.15 8.03 -1.49
C ASP A 39 7.51 9.12 -2.38
N ILE A 40 7.83 10.41 -2.19
CA ILE A 40 7.37 11.50 -3.07
C ILE A 40 7.76 11.27 -4.55
N ILE A 41 8.92 10.69 -4.82
CA ILE A 41 9.39 10.40 -6.19
C ILE A 41 8.48 9.34 -6.83
N GLY A 42 8.18 8.28 -6.08
CA GLY A 42 7.31 7.20 -6.50
C GLY A 42 5.88 7.71 -6.76
N ILE A 43 5.37 8.53 -5.86
CA ILE A 43 4.05 9.17 -5.97
C ILE A 43 4.00 10.10 -7.19
N PHE A 44 5.05 10.90 -7.44
CA PHE A 44 5.14 11.75 -8.62
C PHE A 44 5.00 10.95 -9.90
N PHE A 45 5.80 9.90 -10.06
CA PHE A 45 5.78 9.08 -11.26
C PHE A 45 4.48 8.29 -11.42
N MET A 46 3.83 7.87 -10.31
CA MET A 46 2.50 7.26 -10.35
C MET A 46 1.46 8.24 -10.91
N VAL A 47 1.39 9.46 -10.38
CA VAL A 47 0.44 10.48 -10.84
C VAL A 47 0.74 10.90 -12.28
N PHE A 48 2.01 11.05 -12.64
CA PHE A 48 2.44 11.39 -13.98
C PHE A 48 2.09 10.28 -14.98
N SER A 49 2.25 9.01 -14.59
CA SER A 49 1.83 7.84 -15.37
C SER A 49 0.33 7.86 -15.64
N ILE A 50 -0.50 8.15 -14.63
CA ILE A 50 -1.96 8.26 -14.79
C ILE A 50 -2.30 9.44 -15.71
N TRP A 51 -1.68 10.61 -15.55
CA TRP A 51 -1.91 11.76 -16.44
C TRP A 51 -1.58 11.43 -17.91
N LEU A 52 -0.44 10.77 -18.17
CA LEU A 52 -0.05 10.32 -19.51
C LEU A 52 -1.01 9.27 -20.08
N LEU A 53 -1.51 8.35 -19.25
CA LEU A 53 -2.52 7.37 -19.64
C LEU A 53 -3.80 8.08 -20.11
N LEU A 54 -4.28 9.04 -19.33
CA LEU A 54 -5.45 9.84 -19.69
C LEU A 54 -5.19 10.66 -20.96
N ALA A 55 -3.97 11.18 -21.15
CA ALA A 55 -3.55 11.87 -22.37
C ALA A 55 -3.38 10.96 -23.60
N GLY A 56 -3.61 9.64 -23.48
CA GLY A 56 -3.46 8.68 -24.57
C GLY A 56 -2.00 8.32 -24.90
N ARG A 57 -1.03 8.77 -24.10
CA ARG A 57 0.41 8.55 -24.28
C ARG A 57 0.86 7.27 -23.58
N LEU A 58 0.43 6.12 -24.09
CA LEU A 58 0.56 4.82 -23.41
C LEU A 58 1.99 4.40 -23.10
N TYR A 59 2.92 4.56 -24.05
CA TYR A 59 4.31 4.15 -23.83
C TYR A 59 4.98 5.00 -22.75
N TRP A 60 4.76 6.32 -22.79
CA TRP A 60 5.25 7.24 -21.76
C TRP A 60 4.60 6.97 -20.40
N SER A 61 3.31 6.64 -20.37
CA SER A 61 2.62 6.23 -19.14
C SER A 61 3.27 5.01 -18.51
N ASN A 62 3.58 3.98 -19.32
CA ASN A 62 4.23 2.77 -18.85
C ASN A 62 5.68 3.03 -18.41
N ALA A 63 6.44 3.87 -19.13
CA ALA A 63 7.79 4.28 -18.72
C ALA A 63 7.77 5.05 -17.38
N ALA A 64 6.83 5.99 -17.20
CA ALA A 64 6.64 6.66 -15.91
C ALA A 64 6.26 5.67 -14.80
N LEU A 65 5.45 4.65 -15.10
CA LEU A 65 5.12 3.62 -14.13
C LEU A 65 6.34 2.81 -13.68
N VAL A 66 7.28 2.52 -14.59
CA VAL A 66 8.55 1.86 -14.25
C VAL A 66 9.32 2.69 -13.21
N PHE A 67 9.44 4.01 -13.38
CA PHE A 67 10.12 4.86 -12.39
C PHE A 67 9.40 4.88 -11.02
N SER A 68 8.06 4.84 -11.02
CA SER A 68 7.30 4.69 -9.79
C SER A 68 7.58 3.34 -9.12
N PHE A 69 7.66 2.26 -9.91
CA PHE A 69 7.94 0.89 -9.45
C PHE A 69 9.34 0.75 -8.87
N LEU A 70 10.33 1.35 -9.53
CA LEU A 70 11.72 1.37 -9.07
C LEU A 70 11.89 2.14 -7.75
N THR A 71 10.98 3.09 -7.45
CA THR A 71 10.94 3.74 -6.13
C THR A 71 10.26 2.84 -5.10
N LYS A 72 9.09 2.28 -5.45
CA LYS A 72 8.33 1.38 -4.58
C LYS A 72 7.49 0.41 -5.41
N PHE A 73 7.65 -0.89 -5.15
CA PHE A 73 7.00 -1.94 -5.94
C PHE A 73 5.47 -1.91 -5.95
N ILE A 74 4.86 -1.24 -4.97
CA ILE A 74 3.40 -1.13 -4.83
C ILE A 74 2.72 -0.52 -6.07
N SER A 75 3.41 0.37 -6.80
CA SER A 75 2.86 1.00 -8.00
C SER A 75 2.67 0.02 -9.16
N ALA A 76 3.29 -1.17 -9.15
CA ALA A 76 3.04 -2.23 -10.14
C ALA A 76 1.55 -2.62 -10.22
N LEU A 77 0.76 -2.36 -9.17
CA LEU A 77 -0.69 -2.57 -9.15
C LEU A 77 -1.45 -1.75 -10.21
N TYR A 78 -0.84 -0.70 -10.78
CA TYR A 78 -1.40 0.05 -11.91
C TYR A 78 -1.04 -0.53 -13.29
N LEU A 79 -0.10 -1.47 -13.39
CA LEU A 79 0.26 -2.08 -14.68
C LEU A 79 -0.95 -2.81 -15.29
N PRO A 80 -1.71 -3.65 -14.55
CA PRO A 80 -2.94 -4.26 -15.08
C PRO A 80 -3.97 -3.24 -15.58
N VAL A 81 -4.05 -2.03 -15.00
CA VAL A 81 -4.96 -0.97 -15.46
C VAL A 81 -4.57 -0.49 -16.87
N ILE A 82 -3.28 -0.20 -17.09
CA ILE A 82 -2.75 0.19 -18.41
C ILE A 82 -3.00 -0.92 -19.44
N LEU A 83 -2.69 -2.18 -19.07
CA LEU A 83 -2.85 -3.34 -19.94
C LEU A 83 -4.34 -3.62 -20.24
N TYR A 84 -5.22 -3.45 -19.26
CA TYR A 84 -6.65 -3.72 -19.41
C TYR A 84 -7.31 -2.77 -20.41
N LEU A 85 -7.00 -1.48 -20.31
CA LEU A 85 -7.57 -0.43 -21.15
C LEU A 85 -7.09 -0.48 -22.61
N LYS A 86 -5.96 -1.14 -22.91
CA LYS A 86 -5.35 -1.13 -24.26
C LYS A 86 -4.84 -2.51 -24.70
N LYS A 87 -5.79 -3.38 -25.04
CA LYS A 87 -5.57 -4.80 -25.42
C LYS A 87 -4.53 -5.04 -26.52
N LYS A 88 -4.51 -4.23 -27.58
CA LYS A 88 -3.67 -4.47 -28.76
C LYS A 88 -2.16 -4.44 -28.46
N ASN A 89 -1.73 -3.68 -27.46
CA ASN A 89 -0.30 -3.42 -27.21
C ASN A 89 0.23 -4.11 -25.93
N ARG A 90 -0.51 -5.04 -25.34
CA ARG A 90 -0.19 -5.61 -24.01
C ARG A 90 1.20 -6.23 -23.94
N ILE A 91 1.56 -7.05 -24.92
CA ILE A 91 2.87 -7.73 -24.94
C ILE A 91 4.00 -6.70 -25.01
N VAL A 92 3.89 -5.71 -25.90
CA VAL A 92 4.88 -4.63 -26.03
C VAL A 92 5.03 -3.85 -24.73
N LEU A 93 3.92 -3.52 -24.06
CA LEU A 93 3.95 -2.79 -22.79
C LEU A 93 4.59 -3.61 -21.67
N VAL A 94 4.32 -4.91 -21.58
CA VAL A 94 4.96 -5.81 -20.61
C VAL A 94 6.45 -5.93 -20.89
N LEU A 95 6.84 -6.19 -22.14
CA LEU A 95 8.26 -6.28 -22.53
C LEU A 95 9.00 -4.98 -22.26
N MET A 96 8.39 -3.83 -22.57
CA MET A 96 8.97 -2.53 -22.28
C MET A 96 9.10 -2.29 -20.77
N PHE A 97 8.11 -2.68 -19.97
CA PHE A 97 8.18 -2.56 -18.51
C PHE A 97 9.35 -3.38 -17.95
N ILE A 98 9.49 -4.64 -18.39
CA ILE A 98 10.57 -5.54 -17.99
C ILE A 98 11.92 -5.02 -18.47
N ALA A 99 12.05 -4.64 -19.75
CA ALA A 99 13.30 -4.18 -20.33
C ALA A 99 13.79 -2.88 -19.68
N LEU A 100 12.91 -1.90 -19.45
CA LEU A 100 13.28 -0.67 -18.75
C LEU A 100 13.65 -0.96 -17.29
N THR A 101 12.91 -1.82 -16.59
CA THR A 101 13.27 -2.23 -15.23
C THR A 101 14.67 -2.86 -15.22
N ALA A 102 14.91 -3.86 -16.08
CA ALA A 102 16.20 -4.52 -16.19
C ALA A 102 17.35 -3.56 -16.53
N LEU A 103 17.12 -2.61 -17.43
CA LEU A 103 18.08 -1.56 -17.78
C LEU A 103 18.54 -0.76 -16.56
N PHE A 104 17.63 -0.39 -15.67
CA PHE A 104 17.97 0.36 -14.45
C PHE A 104 18.58 -0.51 -13.34
N TYR A 105 18.37 -1.82 -13.38
CA TYR A 105 19.07 -2.76 -12.50
C TYR A 105 20.47 -3.16 -13.03
N LEU A 106 20.73 -2.97 -14.33
CA LEU A 106 21.97 -3.40 -14.99
C LEU A 106 23.26 -2.85 -14.32
N PRO A 107 23.34 -1.58 -13.89
CA PRO A 107 24.53 -1.08 -13.19
C PRO A 107 24.83 -1.79 -11.87
N TYR A 108 23.86 -2.53 -11.34
CA TYR A 108 23.95 -3.25 -10.07
C TYR A 108 24.00 -4.78 -10.27
N ALA A 109 24.14 -5.27 -11.51
CA ALA A 109 24.06 -6.69 -11.83
C ALA A 109 25.03 -7.55 -11.00
N ASP A 110 26.24 -7.06 -10.75
CA ASP A 110 27.28 -7.75 -9.99
C ASP A 110 26.90 -8.02 -8.52
N ALA A 111 25.96 -7.24 -7.96
CA ALA A 111 25.47 -7.47 -6.60
C ALA A 111 24.55 -8.71 -6.51
N GLY A 112 23.97 -9.17 -7.63
CA GLY A 112 23.13 -10.36 -7.70
C GLY A 112 21.99 -10.35 -6.68
N GLU A 113 21.78 -11.47 -5.99
CA GLU A 113 20.73 -11.62 -4.97
C GLU A 113 20.88 -10.68 -3.77
N ARG A 114 22.10 -10.14 -3.53
CA ARG A 114 22.37 -9.29 -2.36
C ARG A 114 21.53 -8.02 -2.39
N LEU A 115 21.17 -7.51 -3.58
CA LEU A 115 20.25 -6.38 -3.76
C LEU A 115 18.90 -6.56 -3.05
N PHE A 116 18.43 -7.80 -2.96
CA PHE A 116 17.12 -8.12 -2.39
C PHE A 116 17.18 -8.55 -0.93
N THR A 117 18.37 -8.54 -0.30
CA THR A 117 18.54 -8.94 1.10
C THR A 117 17.72 -8.05 2.03
N GLY A 118 17.78 -6.72 1.86
CA GLY A 118 17.00 -5.79 2.65
C GLY A 118 15.49 -6.00 2.49
N LEU A 119 15.03 -6.25 1.26
CA LEU A 119 13.64 -6.58 0.97
C LEU A 119 13.20 -7.88 1.65
N LYS A 120 14.06 -8.91 1.65
CA LYS A 120 13.79 -10.21 2.30
C LYS A 120 13.71 -10.06 3.82
N VAL A 121 14.60 -9.26 4.42
CA VAL A 121 14.55 -8.97 5.87
C VAL A 121 13.29 -8.19 6.22
N TYR A 122 12.97 -7.16 5.44
CA TYR A 122 11.75 -6.36 5.61
C TYR A 122 10.50 -7.25 5.51
N SER A 123 10.36 -8.02 4.44
CA SER A 123 9.18 -8.84 4.19
C SER A 123 9.02 -10.01 5.17
N SER A 124 10.11 -10.49 5.77
CA SER A 124 10.07 -11.60 6.74
C SER A 124 9.73 -11.13 8.15
N LYS A 125 10.37 -10.06 8.65
CA LYS A 125 10.35 -9.73 10.08
C LYS A 125 9.57 -8.46 10.44
N TRP A 126 9.47 -7.50 9.53
CA TRP A 126 8.98 -6.18 9.91
C TRP A 126 7.48 -6.17 10.15
N ARG A 127 7.12 -5.54 11.27
CA ARG A 127 5.75 -5.28 11.69
C ARG A 127 5.72 -3.93 12.38
N PHE A 128 4.74 -3.12 12.02
CA PHE A 128 4.54 -1.80 12.62
C PHE A 128 3.15 -1.29 12.24
N ASN A 129 2.42 -0.78 13.22
CA ASN A 129 1.12 -0.15 13.10
C ASN A 129 0.11 -0.93 12.24
N ALA A 130 0.13 -2.26 12.34
CA ALA A 130 -0.72 -3.13 11.55
C ALA A 130 -2.20 -2.99 11.93
N SER A 131 -3.07 -3.00 10.92
CA SER A 131 -4.53 -2.91 11.07
C SER A 131 -5.19 -4.30 11.05
N ILE A 132 -5.96 -4.63 10.00
CA ILE A 132 -6.60 -5.94 9.79
C ILE A 132 -5.58 -7.08 9.88
N PHE A 133 -4.36 -6.86 9.39
CA PHE A 133 -3.29 -7.86 9.52
C PHE A 133 -3.06 -8.30 10.97
N GLU A 134 -3.06 -7.37 11.92
CA GLU A 134 -2.81 -7.67 13.34
C GLU A 134 -3.90 -8.58 13.91
N VAL A 135 -5.15 -8.34 13.54
CA VAL A 135 -6.28 -9.18 13.93
C VAL A 135 -6.12 -10.58 13.37
N ILE A 136 -5.82 -10.72 12.08
CA ILE A 136 -5.59 -12.03 11.44
C ILE A 136 -4.43 -12.75 12.12
N PHE A 137 -3.30 -12.07 12.33
CA PHE A 137 -2.12 -12.64 12.96
C PHE A 137 -2.41 -13.14 14.39
N ARG A 138 -3.07 -12.35 15.22
CA ARG A 138 -3.43 -12.74 16.60
C ARG A 138 -4.36 -13.94 16.61
N THR A 139 -5.38 -13.94 15.75
CA THR A 139 -6.31 -15.07 15.62
C THR A 139 -5.58 -16.33 15.20
N VAL A 140 -4.77 -16.28 14.14
CA VAL A 140 -3.98 -17.42 13.69
C VAL A 140 -3.06 -17.91 14.81
N LYS A 141 -2.35 -17.01 15.49
CA LYS A 141 -1.46 -17.37 16.60
C LYS A 141 -2.22 -18.05 17.75
N SER A 142 -3.41 -17.57 18.09
CA SER A 142 -4.22 -18.14 19.18
C SER A 142 -4.81 -19.51 18.86
N LEU A 143 -5.06 -19.79 17.58
CA LEU A 143 -5.64 -21.05 17.11
C LEU A 143 -4.58 -22.11 16.75
N LEU A 144 -3.30 -21.72 16.69
CA LEU A 144 -2.22 -22.59 16.24
C LEU A 144 -1.79 -23.54 17.36
N PRO A 145 -1.98 -24.88 17.21
CA PRO A 145 -1.60 -25.83 18.25
C PRO A 145 -0.08 -25.99 18.36
N ASP A 146 0.43 -26.10 19.58
CA ASP A 146 1.86 -26.33 19.84
C ASP A 146 2.40 -27.58 19.14
N SER A 147 1.57 -28.63 19.00
CA SER A 147 1.94 -29.85 18.26
C SER A 147 2.27 -29.58 16.79
N VAL A 148 1.57 -28.63 16.15
CA VAL A 148 1.84 -28.20 14.77
C VAL A 148 3.15 -27.41 14.72
N VAL A 149 3.38 -26.52 15.69
CA VAL A 149 4.64 -25.78 15.81
C VAL A 149 5.82 -26.73 15.97
N VAL A 150 5.70 -27.71 16.88
CA VAL A 150 6.75 -28.71 17.11
C VAL A 150 7.04 -29.49 15.84
N LYS A 151 5.98 -29.98 15.16
CA LYS A 151 6.11 -30.78 13.94
C LYS A 151 6.79 -30.05 12.79
N TYR A 152 6.48 -28.77 12.57
CA TYR A 152 6.92 -28.05 11.37
C TYR A 152 8.08 -27.07 11.60
N MET A 153 8.28 -26.57 12.82
CA MET A 153 9.24 -25.50 13.10
C MET A 153 10.32 -25.86 14.11
N ILE A 154 10.20 -26.99 14.82
CA ILE A 154 11.12 -27.38 15.89
C ILE A 154 11.81 -28.71 15.54
N ALA A 155 11.04 -29.79 15.41
CA ALA A 155 11.57 -31.14 15.17
C ALA A 155 12.42 -31.24 13.89
N PRO A 156 12.04 -30.65 12.73
CA PRO A 156 12.86 -30.73 11.51
C PRO A 156 14.21 -30.03 11.63
N TYR A 157 14.35 -29.11 12.59
CA TYR A 157 15.55 -28.31 12.80
C TYR A 157 16.36 -28.74 14.03
N GLY A 158 15.93 -29.82 14.73
CA GLY A 158 16.62 -30.35 15.91
C GLY A 158 16.60 -29.42 17.13
N TYR A 159 15.67 -28.46 17.19
CA TYR A 159 15.53 -27.57 18.35
C TYR A 159 14.84 -28.28 19.52
N ALA A 160 15.12 -27.83 20.75
CA ALA A 160 14.42 -28.31 21.93
C ALA A 160 12.98 -27.77 21.98
N ALA A 161 12.00 -28.63 22.25
CA ALA A 161 10.59 -28.26 22.38
C ALA A 161 10.27 -27.67 23.77
N ASN A 162 11.00 -26.62 24.17
CA ASN A 162 10.72 -25.89 25.40
C ASN A 162 9.74 -24.72 25.15
N ALA A 163 9.18 -24.16 26.23
CA ALA A 163 8.15 -23.12 26.15
C ALA A 163 8.60 -21.87 25.35
N GLU A 164 9.87 -21.46 25.50
CA GLU A 164 10.43 -20.31 24.77
C GLU A 164 10.54 -20.59 23.25
N THR A 165 11.05 -21.76 22.89
CA THR A 165 11.18 -22.17 21.48
C THR A 165 9.80 -22.32 20.84
N ILE A 166 8.83 -22.90 21.56
CA ILE A 166 7.44 -23.01 21.09
C ILE A 166 6.83 -21.62 20.89
N ALA A 167 7.01 -20.69 21.84
CA ALA A 167 6.46 -19.34 21.74
C ALA A 167 7.04 -18.56 20.56
N THR A 168 8.35 -18.61 20.36
CA THR A 168 9.05 -17.91 19.27
C THR A 168 8.73 -18.53 17.90
N ARG A 169 8.85 -19.86 17.76
CA ARG A 169 8.54 -20.56 16.51
C ARG A 169 7.06 -20.58 16.17
N GLY A 170 6.19 -20.56 17.18
CA GLY A 170 4.76 -20.38 17.00
C GLY A 170 4.43 -19.00 16.43
N ALA A 171 5.12 -17.95 16.88
CA ALA A 171 4.97 -16.62 16.29
C ALA A 171 5.48 -16.56 14.84
N ASP A 172 6.61 -17.20 14.53
CA ASP A 172 7.15 -17.29 13.16
C ASP A 172 6.16 -17.99 12.21
N LEU A 173 5.62 -19.14 12.62
CA LEU A 173 4.66 -19.89 11.82
C LEU A 173 3.33 -19.14 11.66
N ALA A 174 2.81 -18.57 12.74
CA ALA A 174 1.62 -17.74 12.68
C ALA A 174 1.79 -16.54 11.73
N LEU A 175 2.98 -15.94 11.71
CA LEU A 175 3.30 -14.82 10.81
C LEU A 175 3.29 -15.27 9.34
N LEU A 176 3.88 -16.43 9.04
CA LEU A 176 3.87 -17.00 7.69
C LEU A 176 2.45 -17.30 7.22
N LEU A 177 1.64 -17.96 8.07
CA LEU A 177 0.26 -18.32 7.77
C LEU A 177 -0.63 -17.07 7.59
N ALA A 178 -0.50 -16.07 8.46
CA ALA A 178 -1.23 -14.81 8.35
C ALA A 178 -0.92 -14.07 7.04
N LYS A 179 0.35 -14.02 6.64
CA LYS A 179 0.76 -13.47 5.33
C LYS A 179 0.15 -14.24 4.16
N GLY A 180 0.10 -15.57 4.25
CA GLY A 180 -0.55 -16.42 3.25
C GLY A 180 -2.05 -16.10 3.10
N ILE A 181 -2.78 -16.04 4.22
CA ILE A 181 -4.21 -15.68 4.24
C ILE A 181 -4.43 -14.30 3.64
N VAL A 182 -3.66 -13.31 4.08
CA VAL A 182 -3.73 -11.93 3.57
C VAL A 182 -3.43 -11.86 2.08
N ALA A 183 -2.43 -12.59 1.59
CA ALA A 183 -2.10 -12.61 0.17
C ALA A 183 -3.29 -13.12 -0.66
N VAL A 184 -3.96 -14.19 -0.21
CA VAL A 184 -5.17 -14.70 -0.88
C VAL A 184 -6.31 -13.68 -0.85
N LEU A 185 -6.58 -13.07 0.31
CA LEU A 185 -7.61 -12.03 0.45
C LEU A 185 -7.33 -10.84 -0.48
N PHE A 186 -6.09 -10.37 -0.51
CA PHE A 186 -5.66 -9.25 -1.33
C PHE A 186 -5.74 -9.57 -2.83
N ILE A 187 -5.29 -10.75 -3.27
CA ILE A 187 -5.39 -11.18 -4.66
C ILE A 187 -6.87 -11.27 -5.08
N GLY A 188 -7.72 -11.84 -4.24
CA GLY A 188 -9.17 -11.90 -4.48
C GLY A 188 -9.77 -10.49 -4.65
N TRP A 189 -9.39 -9.57 -3.77
CA TRP A 189 -9.80 -8.16 -3.83
C TRP A 189 -9.30 -7.46 -5.10
N LEU A 190 -8.03 -7.63 -5.45
CA LEU A 190 -7.44 -7.06 -6.67
C LEU A 190 -8.16 -7.56 -7.92
N VAL A 191 -8.37 -8.88 -8.04
CA VAL A 191 -9.08 -9.48 -9.17
C VAL A 191 -10.54 -8.99 -9.24
N TYR A 192 -11.22 -8.87 -8.09
CA TYR A 192 -12.58 -8.35 -7.99
C TYR A 192 -12.71 -6.94 -8.57
N TYR A 193 -11.77 -6.04 -8.26
CA TYR A 193 -11.78 -4.66 -8.76
C TYR A 193 -11.26 -4.54 -10.19
N LEU A 194 -10.29 -5.37 -10.61
CA LEU A 194 -9.83 -5.42 -12.00
C LEU A 194 -10.94 -5.83 -12.96
N LYS A 195 -11.80 -6.79 -12.58
CA LYS A 195 -12.95 -7.21 -13.39
C LYS A 195 -14.02 -6.12 -13.54
N ARG A 196 -14.05 -5.14 -12.64
CA ARG A 196 -15.00 -4.01 -12.64
C ARG A 196 -14.43 -2.74 -13.26
N LEU A 197 -13.17 -2.78 -13.71
CA LEU A 197 -12.56 -1.62 -14.34
C LEU A 197 -13.32 -1.26 -15.63
N PRO A 198 -13.79 -0.01 -15.79
CA PRO A 198 -14.37 0.45 -17.06
C PRO A 198 -13.39 0.27 -18.22
N ARG A 199 -13.91 0.02 -19.42
CA ARG A 199 -13.09 -0.28 -20.61
C ARG A 199 -12.75 0.94 -21.45
N ASP A 200 -13.27 2.08 -21.08
CA ASP A 200 -13.08 3.36 -21.75
C ASP A 200 -12.47 4.39 -20.81
N LEU A 201 -11.95 5.46 -21.42
CA LEU A 201 -11.39 6.62 -20.71
C LEU A 201 -12.37 7.80 -20.75
N SER A 202 -13.68 7.54 -20.70
CA SER A 202 -14.67 8.59 -20.40
C SER A 202 -14.34 9.25 -19.06
N ARG A 203 -15.03 10.35 -18.74
CA ARG A 203 -14.89 11.00 -17.45
C ARG A 203 -15.07 10.01 -16.29
N GLU A 204 -16.12 9.19 -16.35
CA GLU A 204 -16.41 8.20 -15.30
C GLU A 204 -15.36 7.09 -15.26
N GLY A 205 -14.98 6.53 -16.41
CA GLY A 205 -13.91 5.53 -16.49
C GLY A 205 -12.58 6.03 -15.93
N SER A 206 -12.26 7.29 -16.21
CA SER A 206 -11.06 7.95 -15.71
C SER A 206 -11.10 8.17 -14.19
N VAL A 207 -12.23 8.62 -13.63
CA VAL A 207 -12.41 8.71 -12.16
C VAL A 207 -12.31 7.33 -11.51
N TRP A 208 -12.77 6.29 -12.20
CA TRP A 208 -12.69 4.92 -11.71
C TRP A 208 -11.25 4.42 -11.54
N ILE A 209 -10.28 4.92 -12.31
CA ILE A 209 -8.86 4.60 -12.11
C ILE A 209 -8.38 5.06 -10.72
N PHE A 210 -8.84 6.21 -10.25
CA PHE A 210 -8.51 6.72 -8.92
C PHE A 210 -9.25 5.96 -7.82
N LYS A 211 -10.53 5.64 -8.02
CA LYS A 211 -11.30 4.77 -7.11
C LYS A 211 -10.68 3.38 -6.98
N PHE A 212 -10.30 2.77 -8.11
CA PHE A 212 -9.57 1.50 -8.15
C PHE A 212 -8.30 1.58 -7.31
N GLY A 213 -7.50 2.62 -7.51
CA GLY A 213 -6.31 2.88 -6.70
C GLY A 213 -6.60 2.96 -5.20
N LEU A 214 -7.63 3.71 -4.80
CA LEU A 214 -8.03 3.84 -3.40
C LEU A 214 -8.43 2.50 -2.79
N PHE A 215 -9.24 1.71 -3.51
CA PHE A 215 -9.69 0.42 -2.99
C PHE A 215 -8.54 -0.59 -2.91
N VAL A 216 -7.66 -0.62 -3.90
CA VAL A 216 -6.56 -1.59 -3.95
C VAL A 216 -5.44 -1.18 -3.00
N LEU A 217 -4.95 0.05 -3.05
CA LEU A 217 -3.89 0.52 -2.15
C LEU A 217 -4.40 0.60 -0.70
N GLY A 218 -5.64 1.05 -0.50
CA GLY A 218 -6.27 1.04 0.83
C GLY A 218 -6.34 -0.35 1.43
N ALA A 219 -6.79 -1.36 0.66
CA ALA A 219 -6.78 -2.75 1.11
C ALA A 219 -5.37 -3.27 1.34
N PHE A 220 -4.41 -2.95 0.46
CA PHE A 220 -3.02 -3.32 0.63
C PHE A 220 -2.47 -2.81 1.98
N PHE A 221 -2.74 -1.55 2.32
CA PHE A 221 -2.26 -0.93 3.56
C PHE A 221 -2.93 -1.50 4.81
N LEU A 222 -4.25 -1.72 4.80
CA LEU A 222 -4.95 -2.31 5.95
C LEU A 222 -4.56 -3.78 6.19
N LEU A 223 -4.20 -4.50 5.12
CA LEU A 223 -3.76 -5.88 5.20
C LEU A 223 -2.23 -6.02 5.35
N ASN A 224 -1.45 -4.93 5.31
CA ASN A 224 0.00 -5.02 5.43
C ASN A 224 0.43 -5.25 6.89
N PRO A 225 1.40 -6.14 7.18
CA PRO A 225 2.02 -6.22 8.51
C PRO A 225 2.73 -4.93 8.95
N THR A 226 3.15 -4.08 8.00
CA THR A 226 3.87 -2.84 8.28
C THR A 226 3.18 -1.68 7.58
N LEU A 227 2.63 -0.76 8.37
CA LEU A 227 2.03 0.48 7.89
C LEU A 227 2.78 1.69 8.47
N GLN A 228 3.69 2.24 7.67
CA GLN A 228 4.35 3.48 8.02
C GLN A 228 3.51 4.69 7.58
N PRO A 229 3.57 5.85 8.27
CA PRO A 229 2.79 7.04 7.91
C PRO A 229 2.92 7.44 6.45
N TRP A 230 4.14 7.48 5.92
CA TRP A 230 4.40 7.83 4.51
C TRP A 230 3.78 6.86 3.49
N TYR A 231 3.37 5.65 3.88
CA TYR A 231 2.62 4.75 2.97
C TYR A 231 1.23 5.31 2.67
N VAL A 232 0.57 5.90 3.66
CA VAL A 232 -0.77 6.48 3.48
C VAL A 232 -0.73 7.68 2.53
N ALA A 233 0.41 8.36 2.42
CA ALA A 233 0.61 9.45 1.47
C ALA A 233 0.41 9.04 0.00
N TRP A 234 0.56 7.75 -0.34
CA TRP A 234 0.26 7.24 -1.68
C TRP A 234 -1.22 7.33 -2.06
N LEU A 235 -2.12 7.41 -1.07
CA LEU A 235 -3.56 7.61 -1.31
C LEU A 235 -3.89 9.08 -1.60
N MET A 236 -3.05 10.02 -1.20
CA MET A 236 -3.35 11.46 -1.26
C MET A 236 -3.68 11.98 -2.66
N PRO A 237 -2.92 11.65 -3.72
CA PRO A 237 -3.29 12.07 -5.08
C PRO A 237 -4.62 11.45 -5.56
N LEU A 238 -5.00 10.31 -5.00
CA LEU A 238 -6.24 9.62 -5.36
C LEU A 238 -7.45 10.24 -4.66
N LEU A 239 -7.29 10.65 -3.39
CA LEU A 239 -8.30 11.37 -2.62
C LEU A 239 -8.64 12.75 -3.20
N VAL A 240 -7.72 13.36 -3.95
CA VAL A 240 -7.98 14.60 -4.69
C VAL A 240 -9.04 14.42 -5.79
N VAL A 241 -9.11 13.23 -6.42
CA VAL A 241 -10.07 12.95 -7.51
C VAL A 241 -11.29 12.19 -7.01
N ALA A 242 -11.10 11.28 -6.05
CA ALA A 242 -12.14 10.45 -5.46
C ALA A 242 -12.11 10.60 -3.93
N PRO A 243 -12.58 11.74 -3.38
CA PRO A 243 -12.49 12.01 -1.95
C PRO A 243 -13.25 10.98 -1.12
N ASN A 244 -12.64 10.57 -0.01
CA ASN A 244 -13.24 9.70 0.98
C ASN A 244 -12.91 10.23 2.38
N ARG A 245 -13.95 10.50 3.18
CA ARG A 245 -13.82 11.20 4.46
C ARG A 245 -12.99 10.39 5.47
N ALA A 246 -13.20 9.08 5.52
CA ALA A 246 -12.46 8.18 6.40
C ALA A 246 -10.96 8.19 6.08
N TRP A 247 -10.60 8.05 4.81
CA TRP A 247 -9.19 8.08 4.41
C TRP A 247 -8.53 9.44 4.60
N ILE A 248 -9.24 10.54 4.35
CA ILE A 248 -8.73 11.88 4.66
C ILE A 248 -8.48 12.04 6.17
N LEU A 249 -9.42 11.61 7.01
CA LEU A 249 -9.23 11.58 8.47
C LEU A 249 -8.00 10.75 8.85
N PHE A 250 -7.88 9.54 8.30
CA PHE A 250 -6.77 8.63 8.60
C PHE A 250 -5.40 9.22 8.23
N THR A 251 -5.31 10.00 7.15
CA THR A 251 -4.05 10.67 6.79
C THR A 251 -3.60 11.68 7.85
N GLY A 252 -4.53 12.28 8.60
CA GLY A 252 -4.21 13.15 9.73
C GLY A 252 -3.90 12.38 11.02
N LEU A 253 -4.51 11.21 11.21
CA LEU A 253 -4.33 10.40 12.42
C LEU A 253 -3.07 9.55 12.40
N VAL A 254 -2.66 9.00 11.25
CA VAL A 254 -1.56 8.01 11.15
C VAL A 254 -0.20 8.55 11.62
N GLY A 255 -0.02 9.87 11.67
CA GLY A 255 1.16 10.49 12.25
C GLY A 255 1.33 10.21 13.76
N LEU A 256 0.24 9.87 14.47
CA LEU A 256 0.29 9.51 15.88
C LEU A 256 1.12 8.25 16.14
N SER A 257 1.29 7.37 15.14
CA SER A 257 2.15 6.20 15.21
C SER A 257 3.62 6.52 15.59
N TYR A 258 4.09 7.76 15.34
CA TYR A 258 5.40 8.23 15.82
C TYR A 258 5.49 8.38 17.34
N TRP A 259 4.39 8.25 18.08
CA TRP A 259 4.40 8.18 19.55
C TRP A 259 5.36 7.12 20.07
N ILE A 260 5.58 6.04 19.31
CA ILE A 260 6.58 5.01 19.66
C ILE A 260 7.97 5.60 19.94
N LEU A 261 8.33 6.73 19.29
CA LEU A 261 9.61 7.41 19.52
C LEU A 261 9.66 8.07 20.90
N ILE A 262 8.53 8.56 21.40
CA ILE A 262 8.41 9.14 22.75
C ILE A 262 8.59 8.02 23.77
N ASP A 263 7.84 6.92 23.63
CA ASP A 263 7.94 5.78 24.54
C ASP A 263 9.36 5.18 24.51
N TYR A 264 9.97 5.05 23.33
CA TYR A 264 11.33 4.54 23.18
C TYR A 264 12.38 5.45 23.83
N THR A 265 12.27 6.77 23.69
CA THR A 265 13.22 7.71 24.31
C THR A 265 13.10 7.75 25.83
N GLN A 266 11.92 7.49 26.38
CA GLN A 266 11.69 7.48 27.82
C GLN A 266 12.01 6.14 28.48
N LEU A 267 11.64 5.03 27.84
CA LEU A 267 11.65 3.69 28.43
C LEU A 267 12.75 2.79 27.85
N GLY A 268 13.35 3.15 26.71
CA GLY A 268 14.33 2.33 26.00
C GLY A 268 13.73 1.09 25.31
N VAL A 269 12.41 0.94 25.32
CA VAL A 269 11.70 -0.23 24.77
C VAL A 269 10.94 0.16 23.51
N TRP A 270 11.23 -0.51 22.39
CA TRP A 270 10.51 -0.32 21.15
C TRP A 270 9.19 -1.10 21.17
N GLN A 271 8.12 -0.45 21.63
CA GLN A 271 6.80 -1.06 21.76
C GLN A 271 5.69 -0.12 21.30
N GLU A 272 4.76 -0.66 20.52
CA GLU A 272 3.59 0.10 20.06
C GLU A 272 2.55 0.30 21.17
N SER A 273 2.09 1.53 21.31
CA SER A 273 1.04 1.89 22.26
C SER A 273 -0.36 1.51 21.73
N THR A 274 -1.12 0.75 22.51
CA THR A 274 -2.48 0.29 22.11
C THR A 274 -3.45 1.45 21.91
N TRP A 275 -3.39 2.48 22.77
CA TRP A 275 -4.28 3.62 22.67
C TRP A 275 -4.06 4.41 21.37
N VAL A 276 -2.82 4.50 20.87
CA VAL A 276 -2.48 5.16 19.60
C VAL A 276 -3.23 4.47 18.46
N ARG A 277 -3.12 3.14 18.37
CA ARG A 277 -3.85 2.35 17.36
C ARG A 277 -5.36 2.52 17.48
N LEU A 278 -5.91 2.60 18.70
CA LEU A 278 -7.35 2.83 18.88
C LEU A 278 -7.77 4.21 18.35
N VAL A 279 -7.01 5.26 18.65
CA VAL A 279 -7.29 6.62 18.17
C VAL A 279 -7.16 6.72 16.65
N GLU A 280 -6.23 5.97 16.04
CA GLU A 280 -6.08 5.95 14.59
C GLU A 280 -7.20 5.17 13.88
N TYR A 281 -7.46 3.94 14.33
CA TYR A 281 -8.31 3.01 13.57
C TYR A 281 -9.79 3.08 13.95
N VAL A 282 -10.15 3.36 15.20
CA VAL A 282 -11.57 3.40 15.61
C VAL A 282 -12.33 4.50 14.88
N PRO A 283 -11.89 5.78 14.89
CA PRO A 283 -12.58 6.85 14.14
C PRO A 283 -12.58 6.57 12.63
N PHE A 284 -11.48 6.02 12.10
CA PHE A 284 -11.39 5.63 10.69
C PHE A 284 -12.46 4.61 10.31
N TYR A 285 -12.58 3.50 11.05
CA TYR A 285 -13.56 2.46 10.74
C TYR A 285 -14.99 2.88 11.00
N LEU A 286 -15.25 3.68 12.05
CA LEU A 286 -16.58 4.23 12.32
C LEU A 286 -17.04 5.10 11.16
N LEU A 287 -16.19 6.01 10.69
CA LEU A 287 -16.52 6.91 9.58
C LEU A 287 -16.64 6.14 8.25
N LEU A 288 -15.76 5.17 8.00
CA LEU A 288 -15.80 4.35 6.79
C LEU A 288 -17.09 3.53 6.72
N THR A 289 -17.48 2.87 7.81
CA THR A 289 -18.72 2.11 7.89
C THR A 289 -19.94 3.01 7.82
N TYR A 290 -19.94 4.15 8.52
CA TYR A 290 -21.03 5.12 8.47
C TYR A 290 -21.29 5.60 7.03
N ASP A 291 -20.26 6.03 6.31
CA ASP A 291 -20.39 6.50 4.93
C ASP A 291 -20.87 5.37 3.99
N ALA A 292 -20.38 4.14 4.20
CA ALA A 292 -20.80 2.98 3.40
C ALA A 292 -22.26 2.58 3.63
N VAL A 293 -22.74 2.61 4.89
CA VAL A 293 -24.14 2.33 5.23
C VAL A 293 -25.04 3.43 4.69
N ARG A 294 -24.65 4.70 4.87
CA ARG A 294 -25.41 5.85 4.38
C ARG A 294 -25.58 5.81 2.86
N ALA A 295 -24.53 5.48 2.11
CA ALA A 295 -24.61 5.37 0.66
C ALA A 295 -25.63 4.32 0.20
N LYS A 296 -25.65 3.13 0.84
CA LYS A 296 -26.62 2.07 0.54
C LYS A 296 -28.07 2.42 0.87
N LEU A 297 -28.30 3.29 1.85
CA LEU A 297 -29.66 3.74 2.21
C LEU A 297 -30.19 4.81 1.26
N GLN A 298 -29.34 5.39 0.42
CA GLN A 298 -29.68 6.43 -0.55
C GLN A 298 -29.81 5.89 -1.99
N GLU A 299 -29.42 4.63 -2.22
CA GLU A 299 -29.64 3.86 -3.46
C GLU A 299 -31.00 3.15 -3.42
#